data_AF-A0A1V6EB26-F1
#
_entry.id   AF-A0A1V6EB26-F1
#
_cell.length_a   1.000
_cell.length_b   1.000
_cell.length_c   1.000
_cell.angle_alpha   90.00
_cell.angle_beta   90.00
_cell.angle_gamma   90.00
#
_symmetry.space_group_name_H-M   'P 1'
#
loop_
_entity.id
_entity.type
_entity.pdbx_description
1 polymer ?
#
loop_
_entity_poly.entity_id
_entity_poly.type
_entity_poly.pdbx_seq_one_letter_code
_entity_poly.pdbx_strand_id
1 'polypeptide(L)'
;MMMAMLGAGGIPLMTDTVRRADSDNPRGYFEYEPVKRLRTDASWIPMARGKALKVVSPLLTALPSNCRYAVLFMERNLEEVLTSQRAMLEKSAAVRLTAEGLDDEPCPRREDRLKAAYIKHLRKVRQWLSTCHNMHVLDVSFTAVLENPGNAVRRIARFLAIPLDEPAMALAVDAGLRRQGRCGVLIQPNTSD
;
A
#
# COMPACT_ATOMS: atom_id res chain seq x y z
N MET A 1 -0.08 5.97 -3.29
CA MET A 1 0.53 5.83 -4.63
C MET A 1 -0.38 5.09 -5.60
N MET A 2 -0.53 3.76 -5.53
CA MET A 2 -1.25 3.00 -6.58
C MET A 2 -2.67 3.53 -6.89
N MET A 3 -3.50 3.77 -5.87
CA MET A 3 -4.85 4.34 -6.07
C MET A 3 -4.82 5.69 -6.81
N ALA A 4 -3.85 6.56 -6.50
CA ALA A 4 -3.68 7.83 -7.20
C ALA A 4 -3.27 7.63 -8.67
N MET A 5 -2.41 6.64 -8.95
CA MET A 5 -2.07 6.27 -10.32
C MET A 5 -3.30 5.80 -11.08
N LEU A 6 -4.07 4.85 -10.52
CA LEU A 6 -5.27 4.34 -11.17
C LEU A 6 -6.31 5.44 -11.44
N GLY A 7 -6.51 6.36 -10.48
CA GLY A 7 -7.40 7.50 -10.64
C GLY A 7 -6.93 8.45 -11.75
N ALA A 8 -5.63 8.77 -11.79
CA ALA A 8 -5.04 9.59 -12.85
C ALA A 8 -5.11 8.90 -14.22
N GLY A 9 -5.03 7.57 -14.25
CA GLY A 9 -5.23 6.77 -15.46
C GLY A 9 -6.67 6.68 -15.95
N GLY A 10 -7.62 7.29 -15.25
CA GLY A 10 -9.03 7.32 -15.63
C GLY A 10 -9.90 6.22 -15.01
N ILE A 11 -9.38 5.41 -14.09
CA ILE A 11 -10.20 4.40 -13.40
C ILE A 11 -10.96 5.09 -12.26
N PRO A 12 -12.30 5.02 -12.22
CA PRO A 12 -13.07 5.56 -11.10
C PRO A 12 -12.66 4.89 -9.78
N LEU A 13 -12.48 5.68 -8.72
CA LEU A 13 -12.07 5.15 -7.41
C LEU A 13 -13.29 4.93 -6.52
N MET A 14 -13.37 3.76 -5.90
CA MET A 14 -14.32 3.48 -4.82
C MET A 14 -13.68 3.88 -3.50
N THR A 15 -13.94 5.12 -3.08
CA THR A 15 -13.40 5.71 -1.86
C THR A 15 -14.48 6.55 -1.19
N ASP A 16 -14.41 6.68 0.12
CA ASP A 16 -15.10 7.72 0.86
C ASP A 16 -14.11 8.78 1.35
N THR A 17 -14.61 9.99 1.57
CA THR A 17 -13.81 11.13 2.05
C THR A 17 -13.84 11.24 3.57
N VAL A 18 -14.13 10.12 4.27
CA VAL A 18 -14.31 10.09 5.73
C VAL A 18 -13.03 10.51 6.44
N ARG A 19 -11.86 10.06 5.94
CA ARG A 19 -10.55 10.58 6.38
C ARG A 19 -10.09 11.66 5.42
N ARG A 20 -10.08 12.91 5.90
CA ARG A 20 -9.52 14.05 5.17
C ARG A 20 -8.00 13.90 5.03
N ALA A 21 -7.44 14.54 4.01
CA ALA A 21 -6.01 14.67 3.86
C ALA A 21 -5.39 15.35 5.10
N ASP A 22 -4.18 14.94 5.45
CA ASP A 22 -3.39 15.51 6.55
C ASP A 22 -1.94 15.78 6.08
N SER A 23 -1.10 16.29 6.97
CA SER A 23 0.29 16.61 6.66
C SER A 23 1.14 15.40 6.25
N ASP A 24 0.79 14.19 6.71
CA ASP A 24 1.49 12.95 6.39
C ASP A 24 0.99 12.32 5.09
N ASN A 25 -0.27 12.58 4.73
CA ASN A 25 -0.90 12.13 3.50
C ASN A 25 -1.75 13.24 2.86
N PRO A 26 -1.11 14.21 2.18
CA PRO A 26 -1.78 15.38 1.61
C PRO A 26 -2.76 15.05 0.48
N ARG A 27 -2.74 13.81 -0.05
CA ARG A 27 -3.67 13.34 -1.10
C ARG A 27 -4.86 12.54 -0.54
N GLY A 28 -4.97 12.40 0.77
CA GLY A 28 -6.04 11.62 1.42
C GLY A 28 -5.83 10.11 1.30
N TYR A 29 -6.67 9.34 2.00
CA TYR A 29 -6.38 7.92 2.28
C TYR A 29 -6.87 6.93 1.22
N PHE A 30 -7.64 7.38 0.22
CA PHE A 30 -8.29 6.54 -0.80
C PHE A 30 -8.92 5.27 -0.18
N GLU A 31 -9.51 5.42 1.01
CA GLU A 31 -10.14 4.35 1.77
C GLU A 31 -11.63 4.33 1.49
N TYR A 32 -12.24 3.15 1.63
CA TYR A 32 -13.68 2.98 1.66
C TYR A 32 -14.00 2.22 2.96
N GLU A 33 -14.60 2.90 3.93
CA GLU A 33 -14.86 2.45 5.30
C GLU A 33 -15.56 1.08 5.33
N PRO A 34 -16.56 0.78 4.48
CA PRO A 34 -17.22 -0.53 4.48
C PRO A 34 -16.28 -1.71 4.21
N VAL A 35 -15.10 -1.48 3.61
CA VAL A 35 -14.06 -2.52 3.47
C VAL A 35 -13.70 -3.12 4.83
N LYS A 36 -13.69 -2.34 5.92
CA LYS A 36 -13.34 -2.84 7.26
C LYS A 36 -14.32 -3.90 7.76
N ARG A 37 -15.55 -3.88 7.27
CA ARG A 37 -16.62 -4.81 7.61
C ARG A 37 -16.83 -5.88 6.54
N LEU A 38 -15.91 -6.04 5.59
CA LEU A 38 -16.06 -6.98 4.47
C LEU A 38 -16.33 -8.43 4.90
N ARG A 39 -15.83 -8.85 6.06
CA ARG A 39 -16.09 -10.19 6.63
C ARG A 39 -17.54 -10.40 7.05
N THR A 40 -18.24 -9.33 7.41
CA THR A 40 -19.62 -9.36 7.92
C THR A 40 -20.62 -8.85 6.89
N ASP A 41 -20.20 -7.94 6.01
CA ASP A 41 -21.03 -7.35 4.97
C ASP A 41 -20.22 -7.05 3.70
N ALA A 42 -20.57 -7.75 2.62
CA ALA A 42 -20.02 -7.57 1.28
C ALA A 42 -21.09 -7.15 0.26
N SER A 43 -22.28 -6.74 0.71
CA SER A 43 -23.44 -6.41 -0.15
C SER A 43 -23.18 -5.26 -1.13
N TRP A 44 -22.22 -4.38 -0.81
CA TRP A 44 -21.82 -3.23 -1.62
C TRP A 44 -20.77 -3.57 -2.71
N ILE A 45 -20.17 -4.76 -2.68
CA ILE A 45 -19.14 -5.17 -3.67
C ILE A 45 -19.64 -5.07 -5.14
N PRO A 46 -20.88 -5.41 -5.48
CA PRO A 46 -21.40 -5.20 -6.84
C PRO A 46 -21.30 -3.75 -7.32
N MET A 47 -21.41 -2.76 -6.43
CA MET A 47 -21.30 -1.33 -6.75
C MET A 47 -19.85 -0.88 -7.05
N ALA A 48 -18.86 -1.71 -6.73
CA ALA A 48 -17.45 -1.49 -7.02
C ALA A 48 -17.03 -1.98 -8.42
N ARG A 49 -17.95 -2.57 -9.20
CA ARG A 49 -17.66 -3.02 -10.56
C ARG A 49 -17.13 -1.87 -11.43
N GLY A 50 -16.00 -2.10 -12.10
CA GLY A 50 -15.34 -1.10 -12.94
C GLY A 50 -14.61 0.00 -12.16
N LYS A 51 -14.55 -0.10 -10.83
CA LYS A 51 -13.87 0.87 -9.96
C LYS A 51 -12.64 0.24 -9.30
N ALA A 52 -11.66 1.06 -8.96
CA ALA A 52 -10.55 0.64 -8.12
C ALA A 52 -10.95 0.71 -6.65
N LEU A 53 -10.70 -0.35 -5.89
CA LEU A 53 -10.96 -0.46 -4.46
C LEU A 53 -9.70 -0.90 -3.74
N LYS A 54 -9.35 -0.21 -2.65
CA LYS A 54 -8.21 -0.58 -1.81
C LYS A 54 -8.66 -1.56 -0.72
N VAL A 55 -8.08 -2.77 -0.74
CA VAL A 55 -8.33 -3.80 0.27
C VAL A 55 -7.01 -4.25 0.89
N VAL A 56 -6.97 -4.36 2.22
CA VAL A 56 -5.79 -4.89 2.93
C VAL A 56 -5.74 -6.42 2.83
N SER A 57 -4.54 -6.99 2.75
CA SER A 57 -4.37 -8.43 2.48
C SER A 57 -5.12 -9.36 3.44
N PRO A 58 -5.31 -9.07 4.75
CA PRO A 58 -6.11 -9.93 5.62
C PRO A 58 -7.60 -10.00 5.22
N LEU A 59 -8.13 -9.01 4.53
CA LEU A 59 -9.54 -8.95 4.13
C LEU A 59 -9.79 -9.47 2.71
N LEU A 60 -8.74 -9.73 1.94
CA LEU A 60 -8.85 -10.22 0.57
C LEU A 60 -9.61 -11.55 0.48
N THR A 61 -9.42 -12.43 1.48
CA THR A 61 -10.12 -13.71 1.62
C THR A 61 -11.62 -13.61 1.90
N ALA A 62 -12.11 -12.41 2.24
CA ALA A 62 -13.53 -12.14 2.48
C ALA A 62 -14.25 -11.61 1.23
N LEU A 63 -13.55 -11.45 0.10
CA LEU A 63 -14.18 -11.04 -1.14
C LEU A 63 -15.10 -12.15 -1.69
N PRO A 64 -16.33 -11.82 -2.12
CA PRO A 64 -17.27 -12.78 -2.71
C PRO A 64 -16.70 -13.51 -3.94
N SER A 65 -16.86 -14.83 -4.00
CA SER A 65 -16.39 -15.64 -5.14
C SER A 65 -17.24 -15.49 -6.42
N ASN A 66 -18.44 -14.90 -6.31
CA ASN A 66 -19.37 -14.68 -7.42
C ASN A 66 -19.00 -13.47 -8.31
N CYS A 67 -17.91 -12.77 -8.00
CA CYS A 67 -17.40 -11.65 -8.79
C CYS A 67 -16.01 -12.00 -9.35
N ARG A 68 -15.64 -11.36 -10.48
CA ARG A 68 -14.30 -11.43 -11.04
C ARG A 68 -13.50 -10.20 -10.67
N TYR A 69 -12.24 -10.40 -10.30
CA TYR A 69 -11.38 -9.32 -9.82
C TYR A 69 -10.07 -9.30 -10.59
N ALA A 70 -9.62 -8.09 -10.93
CA ALA A 70 -8.23 -7.83 -11.30
C ALA A 70 -7.54 -7.24 -10.06
N VAL A 71 -6.61 -8.00 -9.48
CA VAL A 71 -5.93 -7.67 -8.24
C VAL A 71 -4.52 -7.18 -8.55
N LEU A 72 -4.25 -5.92 -8.26
CA LEU A 72 -2.88 -5.38 -8.23
C LEU A 72 -2.33 -5.60 -6.82
N PHE A 73 -1.58 -6.70 -6.63
CA PHE A 73 -1.02 -7.04 -5.33
C PHE A 73 0.26 -6.25 -5.09
N MET A 74 0.11 -5.14 -4.35
CA MET A 74 1.21 -4.23 -4.05
C MET A 74 2.07 -4.77 -2.90
N GLU A 75 3.36 -4.98 -3.17
CA GLU A 75 4.33 -5.34 -2.14
C GLU A 75 5.22 -4.15 -1.80
N ARG A 76 5.37 -3.90 -0.50
CA ARG A 76 6.33 -2.94 0.02
C ARG A 76 7.39 -3.72 0.77
N ASN A 77 8.66 -3.35 0.58
CA ASN A 77 9.76 -3.99 1.29
C ASN A 77 9.50 -3.86 2.81
N LEU A 78 9.43 -4.99 3.49
CA LEU A 78 9.08 -5.04 4.91
C LEU A 78 10.09 -4.31 5.78
N GLU A 79 11.36 -4.30 5.38
CA GLU A 79 12.40 -3.52 6.05
C GLU A 79 12.12 -2.02 5.95
N GLU A 80 11.69 -1.52 4.78
CA GLU A 80 11.30 -0.12 4.62
C GLU A 80 10.01 0.22 5.37
N VAL A 81 9.05 -0.71 5.45
CA VAL A 81 7.81 -0.52 6.23
C VAL A 81 8.13 -0.38 7.71
N LEU A 82 9.08 -1.17 8.22
CA LEU A 82 9.47 -1.13 9.62
C LEU A 82 10.32 0.10 9.95
N THR A 83 11.25 0.48 9.07
CA THR A 83 11.98 1.76 9.19
C THR A 83 11.02 2.95 9.16
N SER A 84 9.99 2.92 8.31
CA SER A 84 8.96 3.97 8.27
C SER A 84 8.04 3.95 9.49
N GLN A 85 7.75 2.78 10.07
CA GLN A 85 7.00 2.68 11.34
C GLN A 85 7.79 3.26 12.50
N ARG A 86 9.10 3.00 12.58
CA ARG A 86 9.98 3.65 13.56
C ARG A 86 9.97 5.16 13.39
N ALA A 87 10.14 5.67 12.17
CA ALA A 87 10.08 7.10 11.91
C ALA A 87 8.71 7.74 12.25
N MET A 88 7.59 7.02 12.09
CA MET A 88 6.27 7.49 12.51
C MET A 88 6.10 7.41 14.03
N LEU A 89 6.57 6.35 14.68
CA LEU A 89 6.52 6.19 16.15
C LEU A 89 7.41 7.20 16.86
N GLU A 90 8.60 7.50 16.33
CA GLU A 90 9.50 8.56 16.84
C GLU A 90 8.86 9.95 16.71
N LYS A 91 8.19 10.22 15.58
CA LYS A 91 7.40 11.45 15.40
C LYS A 91 6.18 11.51 16.31
N SER A 92 5.53 10.38 16.56
CA SER A 92 4.38 10.27 17.48
C SER A 92 4.81 10.36 18.94
N ALA A 93 5.98 9.83 19.28
CA ALA A 93 6.61 9.91 20.58
C ALA A 93 7.07 11.34 20.87
N ALA A 94 7.61 12.05 19.88
CA ALA A 94 7.89 13.49 19.98
C ALA A 94 6.64 14.33 20.30
N VAL A 95 5.45 13.89 19.87
CA VAL A 95 4.16 14.51 20.22
C VAL A 95 3.61 14.01 21.57
N ARG A 96 4.00 12.82 22.04
CA ARG A 96 3.59 12.24 23.33
C ARG A 96 4.52 12.54 24.50
N LEU A 97 5.72 13.07 24.27
CA LEU A 97 6.68 13.45 25.32
C LEU A 97 6.22 14.61 26.22
N THR A 98 4.98 15.10 26.07
CA THR A 98 4.31 15.98 27.05
C THR A 98 3.40 15.24 28.03
N ALA A 99 3.19 13.92 27.89
CA ALA A 99 2.36 13.13 28.78
C ALA A 99 2.97 11.75 29.06
N GLU A 100 3.74 11.69 30.14
CA GLU A 100 4.07 10.54 30.99
C GLU A 100 4.71 9.30 30.33
N GLY A 101 5.91 8.97 30.85
CA GLY A 101 6.83 7.99 30.29
C GLY A 101 6.25 6.57 30.23
N LEU A 102 6.35 6.00 29.04
CA LEU A 102 6.35 4.57 28.79
C LEU A 102 7.66 4.27 28.07
N ASP A 103 8.53 3.51 28.73
CA ASP A 103 9.76 2.95 28.16
C ASP A 103 9.38 1.95 27.05
N ASP A 104 9.09 2.46 25.85
CA ASP A 104 8.97 1.67 24.62
C ASP A 104 10.35 1.60 23.94
N GLU A 105 11.32 0.93 24.57
CA GLU A 105 12.59 0.63 23.91
C GLU A 105 12.34 -0.41 22.79
N PRO A 106 12.81 -0.20 21.55
CA PRO A 106 12.61 -1.14 20.46
C PRO A 106 13.30 -2.47 20.75
N CYS A 107 12.52 -3.51 21.12
CA CYS A 107 13.08 -4.84 21.35
C CYS A 107 13.23 -5.61 20.01
N PRO A 108 14.46 -5.91 19.54
CA PRO A 108 14.70 -6.54 18.22
C PRO A 108 13.96 -7.87 18.04
N ARG A 109 13.85 -8.64 19.14
CA ARG A 109 13.14 -9.94 19.16
C ARG A 109 11.64 -9.82 18.85
N ARG A 110 11.01 -8.69 19.19
CA ARG A 110 9.58 -8.46 18.92
C ARG A 110 9.35 -8.10 17.46
N GLU A 111 10.21 -7.27 16.89
CA GLU A 111 10.17 -6.89 15.47
C GLU A 111 10.40 -8.10 14.56
N ASP A 112 11.37 -8.96 14.88
CA ASP A 112 11.64 -10.18 14.11
C ASP A 112 10.45 -11.14 14.09
N ARG A 113 9.73 -11.26 15.21
CA ARG A 113 8.50 -12.06 15.30
C ARG A 113 7.38 -11.46 14.43
N LEU A 114 7.22 -10.14 14.44
CA LEU A 114 6.24 -9.45 13.59
C LEU A 114 6.58 -9.60 12.10
N LYS A 115 7.87 -9.46 11.75
CA LYS A 115 8.38 -9.71 10.38
C LYS A 115 8.03 -11.12 9.92
N ALA A 116 8.37 -12.13 10.71
CA ALA A 116 8.12 -13.53 10.39
C ALA A 116 6.61 -13.82 10.24
N ALA A 117 5.77 -13.27 11.12
CA ALA A 117 4.31 -13.42 11.04
C ALA A 117 3.74 -12.78 9.77
N TYR A 118 4.21 -11.58 9.39
CA TYR A 118 3.80 -10.90 8.18
C TYR A 118 4.21 -11.66 6.91
N ILE A 119 5.46 -12.12 6.83
CA ILE A 119 5.95 -12.93 5.70
C ILE A 119 5.12 -14.22 5.57
N LYS A 120 4.84 -14.89 6.69
CA LYS A 120 3.99 -16.09 6.72
C LYS A 120 2.57 -15.78 6.23
N HIS A 121 2.00 -14.66 6.63
CA HIS A 121 0.69 -14.19 6.17
C HIS A 121 0.68 -13.93 4.66
N LEU A 122 1.66 -13.20 4.12
CA LEU A 122 1.75 -12.93 2.68
C LEU A 122 1.85 -14.22 1.87
N ARG A 123 2.66 -15.19 2.29
CA ARG A 123 2.76 -16.50 1.63
C ARG A 123 1.41 -17.21 1.59
N LYS A 124 0.67 -17.21 2.71
CA LYS A 124 -0.68 -17.81 2.78
C LYS A 124 -1.66 -17.13 1.83
N VAL A 125 -1.68 -15.80 1.80
CA VAL A 125 -2.57 -15.04 0.91
C VAL A 125 -2.24 -15.31 -0.56
N ARG A 126 -0.95 -15.36 -0.93
CA ARG A 126 -0.50 -15.69 -2.28
C ARG A 126 -0.91 -17.11 -2.70
N GLN A 127 -0.70 -18.09 -1.82
CA GLN A 127 -1.12 -19.46 -2.07
C GLN A 127 -2.64 -19.55 -2.26
N TRP A 128 -3.42 -18.88 -1.40
CA TRP A 128 -4.86 -18.82 -1.57
C TRP A 128 -5.27 -18.16 -2.91
N LEU A 129 -4.64 -17.04 -3.28
CA LEU A 129 -4.90 -16.38 -4.56
C LEU A 129 -4.66 -17.30 -5.76
N SER A 130 -3.60 -18.12 -5.73
CA SER A 130 -3.34 -19.08 -6.82
C SER A 130 -4.40 -20.18 -6.96
N THR A 131 -5.24 -20.39 -5.95
CA THR A 131 -6.34 -21.36 -6.00
C THR A 131 -7.66 -20.75 -6.50
N CYS A 132 -7.76 -19.42 -6.60
CA CYS A 132 -8.99 -18.72 -6.93
C CYS A 132 -9.11 -18.43 -8.43
N HIS A 133 -10.03 -19.12 -9.12
CA HIS A 133 -10.26 -18.92 -10.56
C HIS A 133 -10.87 -17.54 -10.91
N ASN A 134 -11.45 -16.85 -9.94
CA ASN A 134 -12.11 -15.57 -10.13
C ASN A 134 -11.20 -14.36 -9.83
N MET A 135 -9.95 -14.62 -9.42
CA MET A 135 -8.95 -13.61 -9.05
C MET A 135 -7.81 -13.65 -10.07
N HIS A 136 -7.75 -12.67 -10.96
CA HIS A 136 -6.57 -12.45 -11.79
C HIS A 136 -5.62 -11.52 -11.04
N VAL A 137 -4.34 -11.88 -10.89
CA VAL A 137 -3.41 -11.17 -9.99
C VAL A 137 -2.18 -10.71 -10.75
N LEU A 138 -1.78 -9.45 -10.54
CA LEU A 138 -0.49 -8.91 -10.92
C LEU A 138 0.27 -8.46 -9.68
N ASP A 139 1.47 -8.99 -9.50
CA ASP A 139 2.40 -8.52 -8.48
C ASP A 139 3.10 -7.23 -8.90
N VAL A 140 3.02 -6.23 -8.03
CA VAL A 140 3.58 -4.91 -8.24
C VAL A 140 4.45 -4.52 -7.06
N SER A 141 5.76 -4.39 -7.30
CA SER A 141 6.71 -3.90 -6.31
C SER A 141 6.59 -2.38 -6.15
N PHE A 142 6.42 -1.92 -4.92
CA PHE A 142 6.43 -0.50 -4.58
C PHE A 142 7.71 0.20 -5.02
N THR A 143 8.87 -0.40 -4.73
CA THR A 143 10.20 0.13 -5.11
C THR A 143 10.33 0.23 -6.63
N ALA A 144 9.93 -0.82 -7.36
CA ALA A 144 9.99 -0.80 -8.83
C ALA A 144 9.10 0.30 -9.45
N VAL A 145 7.94 0.58 -8.86
CA VAL A 145 7.06 1.68 -9.30
C VAL A 145 7.71 3.04 -9.04
N LEU A 146 8.43 3.21 -7.92
CA LEU A 146 9.13 4.46 -7.63
C LEU A 146 10.31 4.70 -8.57
N GLU A 147 11.08 3.66 -8.87
CA GLU A 147 12.28 3.73 -9.71
C GLU A 147 11.94 3.89 -11.19
N ASN A 148 10.95 3.13 -11.68
CA ASN A 148 10.55 3.17 -13.08
C ASN A 148 9.01 3.12 -13.22
N PRO A 149 8.32 4.25 -12.95
CA PRO A 149 6.86 4.34 -13.08
C PRO A 149 6.37 3.91 -14.46
N GLY A 150 7.09 4.28 -15.54
CA GLY A 150 6.69 3.97 -16.91
C GLY A 150 6.65 2.47 -17.20
N ASN A 151 7.63 1.69 -16.69
CA ASN A 151 7.59 0.23 -16.83
C ASN A 151 6.41 -0.37 -16.05
N ALA A 152 6.20 0.08 -14.81
CA ALA A 152 5.11 -0.41 -13.98
C ALA A 152 3.74 -0.12 -14.60
N VAL A 153 3.54 1.09 -15.13
CA VAL A 153 2.31 1.50 -15.82
C VAL A 153 2.04 0.61 -17.03
N ARG A 154 3.03 0.37 -17.90
CA ARG A 154 2.87 -0.53 -19.05
C ARG A 154 2.46 -1.94 -18.66
N ARG A 155 3.04 -2.48 -17.57
CA ARG A 155 2.67 -3.80 -17.03
C ARG A 155 1.23 -3.82 -16.53
N ILE A 156 0.81 -2.78 -15.83
CA ILE A 156 -0.56 -2.63 -15.31
C ILE A 156 -1.56 -2.48 -16.46
N ALA A 157 -1.26 -1.63 -17.45
CA ALA A 157 -2.12 -1.42 -18.62
C ALA A 157 -2.34 -2.72 -19.39
N ARG A 158 -1.27 -3.49 -19.65
CA ARG A 158 -1.37 -4.81 -20.29
C ARG A 158 -2.20 -5.79 -19.47
N PHE A 159 -2.03 -5.78 -18.15
CA PHE A 159 -2.75 -6.70 -17.26
C PHE A 159 -4.25 -6.38 -17.14
N LEU A 160 -4.60 -5.09 -17.04
CA LEU A 160 -5.99 -4.66 -16.96
C LEU A 160 -6.70 -4.72 -18.31
N ALA A 161 -5.95 -4.59 -19.41
CA ALA A 161 -6.47 -4.65 -20.79
C ALA A 161 -7.65 -3.68 -21.04
N ILE A 162 -7.57 -2.50 -20.45
CA ILE A 162 -8.52 -1.39 -20.62
C ILE A 162 -7.79 -0.12 -21.05
N PRO A 163 -8.46 0.84 -21.70
CA PRO A 163 -7.87 2.15 -21.98
C PRO A 163 -7.47 2.85 -20.68
N LEU A 164 -6.22 3.33 -20.62
CA LEU A 164 -5.67 4.08 -19.48
C LEU A 164 -4.84 5.25 -20.00
N ASP A 165 -4.88 6.37 -19.28
CA ASP A 165 -3.94 7.47 -19.47
C ASP A 165 -2.59 7.13 -18.82
N GLU A 166 -1.79 6.32 -19.52
CA GLU A 166 -0.47 5.87 -19.03
C GLU A 166 0.47 7.02 -18.62
N PRO A 167 0.60 8.13 -19.39
CA PRO A 167 1.35 9.30 -18.96
C PRO A 167 0.87 9.88 -17.63
N ALA A 168 -0.44 10.09 -17.45
CA ALA A 168 -1.00 10.62 -16.22
C ALA A 168 -0.77 9.67 -15.02
N MET A 169 -0.89 8.35 -15.24
CA MET A 169 -0.58 7.35 -14.21
C MET A 169 0.87 7.46 -13.72
N ALA A 170 1.82 7.62 -14.64
CA ALA A 170 3.25 7.72 -14.30
C ALA A 170 3.57 9.01 -13.55
N LEU A 171 2.96 10.13 -13.96
CA LEU A 171 3.10 11.44 -13.31
C LEU A 171 2.48 11.49 -11.90
N ALA A 172 1.45 10.67 -11.64
CA ALA A 172 0.82 10.60 -10.33
C ALA A 172 1.74 10.04 -9.23
N VAL A 173 2.88 9.42 -9.58
CA VAL A 173 3.88 8.96 -8.61
C VAL A 173 4.60 10.16 -7.99
N ASP A 174 4.24 10.47 -6.74
CA ASP A 174 4.76 11.61 -5.99
C ASP A 174 6.29 11.57 -5.83
N ALA A 175 6.97 12.67 -6.17
CA ALA A 175 8.43 12.79 -6.01
C ALA A 175 8.87 12.75 -4.53
N GLY A 176 8.02 13.15 -3.58
CA GLY A 176 8.28 13.05 -2.15
C GLY A 176 8.38 11.61 -1.65
N LEU A 177 7.61 10.68 -2.23
CA LEU A 177 7.70 9.25 -1.92
C LEU A 177 9.00 8.63 -2.49
N ARG A 178 9.53 9.15 -3.60
CA ARG A 178 10.85 8.76 -4.12
C ARG A 178 12.00 9.14 -3.17
N ARG A 179 11.85 10.24 -2.42
CA ARG A 179 12.84 10.68 -1.41
C ARG A 179 12.81 9.80 -0.15
N GLN A 180 11.63 9.39 0.31
CA GLN A 180 11.49 8.49 1.45
C GLN A 180 12.03 7.08 1.15
N GLY A 181 11.87 6.57 -0.08
CA GLY A 181 12.47 5.30 -0.52
C GLY A 181 13.98 5.34 -0.75
N ARG A 182 14.60 6.54 -0.77
CA ARG A 182 16.06 6.74 -0.89
C ARG A 182 16.76 7.04 0.44
N CYS A 183 16.04 7.07 1.56
CA CYS A 183 16.67 7.22 2.87
C CYS A 183 17.23 5.88 3.37
N GLY A 184 18.09 5.27 2.55
CA GLY A 184 19.11 4.34 2.97
C GLY A 184 20.41 5.12 3.07
N VAL A 185 20.79 5.46 4.30
CA VAL A 185 22.13 5.88 4.73
C VAL A 185 22.85 6.88 3.81
N LEU A 186 22.72 8.18 4.12
CA LEU A 186 23.79 9.12 3.79
C LEU A 186 24.87 8.93 4.87
N ILE A 187 25.87 8.08 4.60
CA ILE A 187 27.15 8.19 5.32
C ILE A 187 27.76 9.48 4.79
N GLN A 188 27.77 10.54 5.59
CA GLN A 188 28.63 11.68 5.30
C GLN A 188 30.08 11.20 5.43
N PRO A 189 30.97 11.47 4.47
CA PRO A 189 32.38 11.22 4.67
C PRO A 189 32.85 12.07 5.85
N ASN A 190 33.43 11.41 6.86
CA ASN A 190 34.15 12.09 7.94
C ASN A 190 35.19 13.01 7.32
N THR A 191 34.98 14.32 7.41
CA THR A 191 36.07 15.28 7.38
C THR A 191 36.79 15.18 8.72
N SER A 192 38.01 14.67 8.68
CA SER A 192 39.01 14.85 9.72
C SER A 192 40.15 15.65 9.09
N ASP A 193 40.38 16.83 9.66
CA ASP A 193 41.52 17.76 9.60
C ASP A 193 42.32 17.92 8.29
#